data_AF-A0A1C5NDZ5-F1
#
_entry.id   AF-A0A1C5NDZ5-F1
#
_cell.length_a   1.000
_cell.length_b   1.000
_cell.length_c   1.000
_cell.angle_alpha   90.00
_cell.angle_beta   90.00
_cell.angle_gamma   90.00
#
_symmetry.space_group_name_H-M   'P 1'
#
loop_
_entity.id
_entity.type
_entity.pdbx_description
1 polymer ?
#
loop_
_entity_poly.entity_id
_entity_poly.type
_entity_poly.pdbx_seq_one_letter_code
_entity_poly.pdbx_strand_id
1 'polypeptide(L)'
;MPLKKKKISELEEAQDMRGFYTIGYRIVNGVKTSLKFGLEKVQTAYENMVALKNDALAAIRDIRSLEATVESNEETREISEAQRAAAEQVRVQEYGGVINELNTAKQSSVSQTALAKKATDDANAATQSSINQTALAKSATDNANSAAGSVNAAKEAATAAAAGANAAKSASEEQTVLAKTATDNANTAANTANLKATLAGEKAALADAAAQAANEAATGVETKVKTAIDKLVADAPDALDTLQELATALGNDPNFATTMTNELVKKLNKTDIVNDLVSGGAGKVLSAEQGKILKTSFDNHNHSGIYEPIFSKNTAFNKNFGTAAGTVCEGNDLRLSDSRTPKAHTHPATEVSGDEDHRFVSDAEKNIWDSKAEGNHNHDSIYSSVNHEHQASDIQETTDKKVMTAEERNILSTLGTKYAKADFSNVITKYLSQNGYYKFPDGLLIQWGYASNSQDSYHKQSVYLPVSFASTPYSVVVTAKSGFQDYYAGRTVDAFYNSSFTVSANQENKEPFCWMAIGRWK
;
A
#
# COMPACT_ATOMS: atom_id res chain seq x y z
N MET A 1 166.38 -54.14 -55.62
CA MET A 1 166.40 -52.72 -55.20
C MET A 1 166.84 -52.65 -53.73
N PRO A 2 167.64 -51.64 -53.34
CA PRO A 2 168.20 -51.57 -51.99
C PRO A 2 167.08 -51.44 -50.95
N LEU A 3 167.12 -52.24 -49.89
CA LEU A 3 166.27 -52.07 -48.70
C LEU A 3 166.55 -50.68 -48.11
N LYS A 4 165.64 -49.72 -48.34
CA LYS A 4 165.69 -48.41 -47.68
C LYS A 4 165.55 -48.65 -46.17
N LYS A 5 166.61 -48.34 -45.42
CA LYS A 5 166.59 -48.33 -43.97
C LYS A 5 165.73 -47.13 -43.52
N LYS A 6 164.51 -47.36 -43.04
CA LYS A 6 163.72 -46.34 -42.32
C LYS A 6 164.29 -46.16 -40.91
N LYS A 7 164.33 -44.92 -40.43
CA LYS A 7 164.61 -44.65 -39.01
C LYS A 7 163.38 -45.02 -38.17
N ILE A 8 163.57 -45.36 -36.89
CA ILE A 8 162.45 -45.57 -35.95
C ILE A 8 161.51 -44.35 -35.91
N SER A 9 162.05 -43.13 -36.10
CA SER A 9 161.28 -41.89 -36.18
C SER A 9 160.39 -41.76 -37.44
N GLU A 10 160.49 -42.69 -38.39
CA GLU A 10 159.75 -42.70 -39.66
C GLU A 10 158.76 -43.87 -39.73
N LEU A 11 158.53 -44.56 -38.61
CA LEU A 11 157.51 -45.60 -38.45
C LEU A 11 156.16 -44.97 -38.13
N GLU A 12 155.12 -45.37 -38.85
CA GLU A 12 153.74 -44.97 -38.55
C GLU A 12 153.13 -45.90 -37.50
N GLU A 13 152.74 -45.36 -36.34
CA GLU A 13 152.41 -46.12 -35.10
C GLU A 13 151.37 -47.24 -35.27
N ALA A 14 150.49 -47.17 -36.27
CA ALA A 14 149.44 -48.18 -36.50
C ALA A 14 149.79 -49.24 -37.56
N GLN A 15 150.70 -48.95 -38.49
CA GLN A 15 150.98 -49.80 -39.66
C GLN A 15 152.37 -50.47 -39.57
N ASP A 16 153.35 -49.78 -38.98
CA ASP A 16 154.75 -50.17 -39.02
C ASP A 16 155.23 -50.91 -37.75
N MET A 17 154.34 -51.33 -36.83
CA MET A 17 154.73 -51.99 -35.56
C MET A 17 154.70 -53.53 -35.59
N ARG A 18 154.43 -54.16 -36.76
CA ARG A 18 154.41 -55.63 -36.90
C ARG A 18 155.76 -56.19 -37.36
N GLY A 19 156.32 -57.17 -36.62
CA GLY A 19 157.50 -57.95 -37.01
C GLY A 19 158.78 -57.70 -36.21
N PHE A 20 159.87 -58.35 -36.64
CA PHE A 20 161.18 -58.31 -35.99
C PHE A 20 162.08 -57.23 -36.59
N TYR A 21 162.36 -56.18 -35.82
CA TYR A 21 163.22 -55.06 -36.24
C TYR A 21 164.67 -55.30 -35.85
N THR A 22 165.60 -55.16 -36.81
CA THR A 22 167.04 -55.33 -36.52
C THR A 22 167.59 -54.09 -35.84
N ILE A 23 168.00 -54.22 -34.59
CA ILE A 23 168.50 -53.13 -33.75
C ILE A 23 170.04 -53.04 -33.72
N GLY A 24 170.71 -54.08 -34.22
CA GLY A 24 172.15 -54.13 -34.32
C GLY A 24 172.63 -55.42 -34.97
N TYR A 25 173.92 -55.50 -35.26
CA TYR A 25 174.54 -56.74 -35.73
C TYR A 25 175.73 -57.07 -34.84
N ARG A 26 175.91 -58.36 -34.55
CA ARG A 26 177.10 -58.88 -33.89
C ARG A 26 177.77 -59.87 -34.83
N ILE A 27 179.09 -59.86 -34.89
CA ILE A 27 179.84 -60.89 -35.60
C ILE A 27 180.00 -62.07 -34.64
N VAL A 28 179.45 -63.22 -35.02
CA VAL A 28 179.58 -64.47 -34.28
C VAL A 28 180.23 -65.47 -35.22
N ASN A 29 181.43 -65.96 -34.87
CA ASN A 29 182.21 -66.92 -35.67
C ASN A 29 182.41 -66.48 -37.14
N GLY A 30 182.69 -65.20 -37.37
CA GLY A 30 182.95 -64.62 -38.70
C GLY A 30 181.70 -64.24 -39.51
N VAL A 31 180.48 -64.58 -39.05
CA VAL A 31 179.23 -64.24 -39.75
C VAL A 31 178.51 -63.10 -39.03
N LYS A 32 178.01 -62.12 -39.82
CA LYS A 32 177.26 -60.97 -39.31
C LYS A 32 175.83 -61.40 -38.97
N THR A 33 175.53 -61.58 -37.69
CA THR A 33 174.22 -61.99 -37.18
C THR A 33 173.45 -60.76 -36.68
N SER A 34 172.20 -60.58 -37.16
CA SER A 34 171.31 -59.48 -36.74
C SER A 34 170.68 -59.78 -35.37
N LEU A 35 170.81 -58.85 -34.43
CA LEU A 35 169.99 -58.80 -33.22
C LEU A 35 168.66 -58.14 -33.58
N LYS A 36 167.55 -58.87 -33.39
CA LYS A 36 166.21 -58.39 -33.70
C LYS A 36 165.37 -58.20 -32.43
N PHE A 37 164.53 -57.18 -32.41
CA PHE A 37 163.56 -56.89 -31.36
C PHE A 37 162.14 -56.99 -31.93
N GLY A 38 161.26 -57.72 -31.26
CA GLY A 38 159.85 -57.82 -31.64
C GLY A 38 159.03 -56.74 -30.92
N LEU A 39 158.22 -55.99 -31.66
CA LEU A 39 157.36 -54.93 -31.11
C LEU A 39 155.94 -55.41 -30.75
N GLU A 40 155.69 -56.72 -30.83
CA GLU A 40 154.37 -57.35 -30.68
C GLU A 40 153.68 -57.00 -29.34
N LYS A 41 154.38 -57.06 -28.21
CA LYS A 41 153.81 -56.71 -26.90
C LYS A 41 153.43 -55.23 -26.80
N VAL A 42 154.20 -54.35 -27.45
CA VAL A 42 153.92 -52.90 -27.49
C VAL A 42 152.70 -52.64 -28.35
N GLN A 43 152.57 -53.36 -29.46
CA GLN A 43 151.40 -53.30 -30.33
C GLN A 43 150.13 -53.78 -29.62
N THR A 44 150.17 -54.92 -28.91
CA THR A 44 149.03 -55.38 -28.11
C THR A 44 148.63 -54.35 -27.04
N ALA A 45 149.60 -53.69 -26.40
CA ALA A 45 149.32 -52.64 -25.43
C ALA A 45 148.63 -51.41 -26.08
N TYR A 46 149.07 -51.02 -27.28
CA TYR A 46 148.43 -49.95 -28.05
C TYR A 46 147.01 -50.31 -28.50
N GLU A 47 146.83 -51.50 -29.07
CA GLU A 47 145.52 -52.02 -29.49
C GLU A 47 144.54 -52.09 -28.30
N ASN A 48 144.99 -52.57 -27.14
CA ASN A 48 144.20 -52.57 -25.91
C ASN A 48 143.85 -51.14 -25.43
N MET A 49 144.79 -50.20 -25.53
CA MET A 49 144.54 -48.80 -25.16
C MET A 49 143.56 -48.12 -26.11
N VAL A 50 143.64 -48.40 -27.41
CA VAL A 50 142.69 -47.93 -28.42
C VAL A 50 141.31 -48.54 -28.18
N ALA A 51 141.23 -49.84 -27.90
CA ALA A 51 139.99 -50.52 -27.54
C ALA A 51 139.35 -49.89 -26.29
N LEU A 52 140.13 -49.74 -25.21
CA LEU A 52 139.68 -49.11 -23.97
C LEU A 52 139.21 -47.66 -24.19
N LYS A 53 139.90 -46.90 -25.03
CA LYS A 53 139.49 -45.53 -25.42
C LYS A 53 138.16 -45.55 -26.19
N ASN A 54 137.98 -46.48 -27.11
CA ASN A 54 136.75 -46.61 -27.88
C ASN A 54 135.58 -47.06 -27.00
N ASP A 55 135.81 -47.99 -26.08
CA ASP A 55 134.83 -48.43 -25.07
C ASP A 55 134.45 -47.27 -24.14
N ALA A 56 135.43 -46.49 -23.68
CA ALA A 56 135.17 -45.28 -22.89
C ALA A 56 134.38 -44.22 -23.68
N LEU A 57 134.70 -44.03 -24.95
CA LEU A 57 133.93 -43.15 -25.84
C LEU A 57 132.50 -43.65 -26.07
N ALA A 58 132.30 -44.97 -26.18
CA ALA A 58 130.97 -45.57 -26.27
C ALA A 58 130.18 -45.36 -24.98
N ALA A 59 130.78 -45.63 -23.82
CA ALA A 59 130.16 -45.40 -22.52
C ALA A 59 129.76 -43.93 -22.30
N ILE A 60 130.60 -42.98 -22.73
CA ILE A 60 130.27 -41.54 -22.67
C ILE A 60 129.06 -41.21 -23.57
N ARG A 61 128.96 -41.82 -24.76
CA ARG A 61 127.79 -41.64 -25.64
C ARG A 61 126.53 -42.23 -25.02
N ASP A 62 126.62 -43.41 -24.42
CA ASP A 62 125.49 -44.07 -23.76
C ASP A 62 125.01 -43.25 -22.55
N ILE A 63 125.94 -42.73 -21.73
CA ILE A 63 125.62 -41.81 -20.63
C ILE A 63 124.91 -40.56 -21.17
N ARG A 64 125.44 -39.94 -22.22
CA ARG A 64 124.80 -38.76 -22.82
C ARG A 64 123.40 -39.06 -23.37
N SER A 65 123.20 -40.26 -23.92
CA SER A 65 121.88 -40.71 -24.39
C SER A 65 120.91 -40.95 -23.24
N LEU A 66 121.40 -41.50 -22.12
CA LEU A 66 120.62 -41.68 -20.90
C LEU A 66 120.25 -40.34 -20.27
N GLU A 67 121.19 -39.40 -20.18
CA GLU A 67 120.94 -38.02 -19.70
C GLU A 67 119.83 -37.35 -20.53
N ALA A 68 119.91 -37.42 -21.86
CA ALA A 68 118.87 -36.87 -22.74
C ALA A 68 117.51 -37.57 -22.55
N THR A 69 117.50 -38.87 -22.26
CA THR A 69 116.27 -39.62 -21.98
C THR A 69 115.66 -39.22 -20.63
N VAL A 70 116.51 -39.04 -19.60
CA VAL A 70 116.07 -38.58 -18.28
C VAL A 70 115.49 -37.16 -18.37
N GLU A 71 116.14 -36.27 -19.10
CA GLU A 71 115.67 -34.90 -19.34
C GLU A 71 114.30 -34.90 -20.02
N SER A 72 114.14 -35.68 -21.10
CA SER A 72 112.84 -35.83 -21.80
C SER A 72 111.74 -36.46 -20.91
N ASN A 73 112.10 -37.44 -20.07
CA ASN A 73 111.17 -38.03 -19.12
C ASN A 73 110.75 -37.04 -18.03
N GLU A 74 111.66 -36.20 -17.56
CA GLU A 74 111.38 -35.18 -16.55
C GLU A 74 110.47 -34.08 -17.12
N GLU A 75 110.73 -33.60 -18.35
CA GLU A 75 109.84 -32.68 -19.05
C GLU A 75 108.42 -33.27 -19.21
N THR A 76 108.32 -34.56 -19.57
CA THR A 76 107.03 -35.24 -19.71
C THR A 76 106.30 -35.34 -18.37
N ARG A 77 107.02 -35.62 -17.28
CA ARG A 77 106.49 -35.67 -15.92
C ARG A 77 105.97 -34.30 -15.49
N GLU A 78 106.74 -33.25 -15.72
CA GLU A 78 106.37 -31.86 -15.40
C GLU A 78 105.11 -31.41 -16.16
N ILE A 79 105.04 -31.68 -17.47
CA ILE A 79 103.85 -31.37 -18.29
C ILE A 79 102.63 -32.13 -17.78
N SER A 80 102.78 -33.43 -17.49
CA SER A 80 101.68 -34.27 -16.98
C SER A 80 101.19 -33.79 -15.61
N GLU A 81 102.10 -33.39 -14.73
CA GLU A 81 101.77 -32.87 -13.40
C GLU A 81 101.08 -31.49 -13.47
N ALA A 82 101.54 -30.62 -14.37
CA ALA A 82 100.89 -29.34 -14.66
C ALA A 82 99.47 -29.53 -15.22
N GLN A 83 99.27 -30.48 -16.15
CA GLN A 83 97.95 -30.81 -16.69
C GLN A 83 97.02 -31.37 -15.60
N ARG A 84 97.51 -32.27 -14.74
CA ARG A 84 96.74 -32.80 -13.61
C ARG A 84 96.34 -31.68 -12.65
N ALA A 85 97.25 -30.78 -12.31
CA ALA A 85 96.98 -29.66 -11.42
C ALA A 85 95.95 -28.68 -12.02
N ALA A 86 96.06 -28.36 -13.31
CA ALA A 86 95.09 -27.52 -14.01
C ALA A 86 93.70 -28.18 -14.05
N ALA A 87 93.62 -29.48 -14.36
CA ALA A 87 92.36 -30.22 -14.35
C ALA A 87 91.72 -30.25 -12.95
N GLU A 88 92.53 -30.40 -11.89
CA GLU A 88 92.02 -30.34 -10.52
C GLU A 88 91.49 -28.95 -10.15
N GLN A 89 92.18 -27.88 -10.55
CA GLN A 89 91.69 -26.51 -10.33
C GLN A 89 90.34 -26.27 -11.03
N VAL A 90 90.19 -26.74 -12.28
CA VAL A 90 88.92 -26.65 -13.01
C VAL A 90 87.80 -27.39 -12.27
N ARG A 91 88.04 -28.64 -11.83
CA ARG A 91 87.05 -29.40 -11.04
C ARG A 91 86.66 -28.67 -9.76
N VAL A 92 87.61 -28.12 -9.01
CA VAL A 92 87.34 -27.38 -7.78
C VAL A 92 86.48 -26.14 -8.06
N GLN A 93 86.74 -25.42 -9.16
CA GLN A 93 85.91 -24.29 -9.58
C GLN A 93 84.49 -24.71 -9.97
N GLU A 94 84.35 -25.79 -10.75
CA GLU A 94 83.05 -26.33 -11.15
C GLU A 94 82.22 -26.75 -9.92
N TYR A 95 82.81 -27.47 -8.97
CA TYR A 95 82.16 -27.84 -7.71
C TYR A 95 81.72 -26.61 -6.91
N GLY A 96 82.57 -25.58 -6.82
CA GLY A 96 82.21 -24.31 -6.17
C GLY A 96 81.01 -23.62 -6.84
N GLY A 97 80.97 -23.63 -8.18
CA GLY A 97 79.84 -23.11 -8.97
C GLY A 97 78.54 -23.86 -8.67
N VAL A 98 78.56 -25.19 -8.71
CA VAL A 98 77.40 -26.05 -8.43
C VAL A 98 76.84 -25.80 -7.03
N ILE A 99 77.69 -25.61 -6.02
CA ILE A 99 77.24 -25.31 -4.65
C ILE A 99 76.53 -23.95 -4.57
N ASN A 100 77.06 -22.93 -5.25
CA ASN A 100 76.43 -21.61 -5.29
C ASN A 100 75.07 -21.64 -5.99
N GLU A 101 74.97 -22.35 -7.11
CA GLU A 101 73.70 -22.56 -7.81
C GLU A 101 72.70 -23.30 -6.93
N LEU A 102 73.13 -24.37 -6.26
CA LEU A 102 72.27 -25.15 -5.36
C LEU A 102 71.75 -24.30 -4.20
N ASN A 103 72.60 -23.46 -3.60
CA ASN A 103 72.20 -22.55 -2.53
C ASN A 103 71.21 -21.50 -3.03
N THR A 104 71.43 -20.94 -4.22
CA THR A 104 70.53 -19.97 -4.86
C THR A 104 69.17 -20.60 -5.17
N ALA A 105 69.16 -21.82 -5.71
CA ALA A 105 67.95 -22.57 -5.99
C ALA A 105 67.17 -22.91 -4.71
N LYS A 106 67.88 -23.31 -3.63
CA LYS A 106 67.28 -23.58 -2.32
C LYS A 106 66.61 -22.33 -1.75
N GLN A 107 67.29 -21.19 -1.78
CA GLN A 107 66.72 -19.94 -1.27
C GLN A 107 65.52 -19.48 -2.10
N SER A 108 65.61 -19.62 -3.44
CA SER A 108 64.49 -19.35 -4.35
C SER A 108 63.28 -20.25 -4.06
N SER A 109 63.50 -21.54 -3.80
CA SER A 109 62.44 -22.49 -3.42
C SER A 109 61.76 -22.14 -2.09
N VAL A 110 62.55 -21.73 -1.08
CA VAL A 110 62.01 -21.25 0.21
C VAL A 110 61.15 -19.99 0.01
N SER A 111 61.62 -19.03 -0.78
CA SER A 111 60.86 -17.82 -1.11
C SER A 111 59.57 -18.14 -1.86
N GLN A 112 59.61 -19.05 -2.85
CA GLN A 112 58.41 -19.48 -3.57
C GLN A 112 57.39 -20.17 -2.65
N THR A 113 57.87 -21.00 -1.71
CA THR A 113 57.01 -21.65 -0.72
C THR A 113 56.33 -20.62 0.19
N ALA A 114 57.06 -19.59 0.62
CA ALA A 114 56.49 -18.51 1.42
C ALA A 114 55.41 -17.71 0.66
N LEU A 115 55.66 -17.41 -0.62
CA LEU A 115 54.68 -16.74 -1.49
C LEU A 115 53.42 -17.61 -1.70
N ALA A 116 53.59 -18.90 -1.96
CA ALA A 116 52.47 -19.85 -2.11
C ALA A 116 51.63 -19.94 -0.83
N LYS A 117 52.28 -19.96 0.35
CA LYS A 117 51.58 -19.93 1.63
C LYS A 117 50.78 -18.64 1.79
N LYS A 118 51.38 -17.48 1.51
CA LYS A 118 50.69 -16.19 1.60
C LYS A 118 49.48 -16.13 0.66
N ALA A 119 49.63 -16.58 -0.58
CA ALA A 119 48.55 -16.62 -1.56
C ALA A 119 47.38 -17.52 -1.09
N THR A 120 47.69 -18.64 -0.42
CA THR A 120 46.70 -19.55 0.15
C THR A 120 45.95 -18.89 1.31
N ASP A 121 46.68 -18.22 2.22
CA ASP A 121 46.09 -17.52 3.37
C ASP A 121 45.21 -16.35 2.91
N ASP A 122 45.65 -15.58 1.90
CA ASP A 122 44.87 -14.50 1.28
C ASP A 122 43.59 -15.05 0.60
N ALA A 123 43.67 -16.18 -0.11
CA ALA A 123 42.52 -16.81 -0.75
C ALA A 123 41.50 -17.35 0.27
N ASN A 124 41.98 -17.90 1.38
CA ASN A 124 41.12 -18.35 2.48
C ASN A 124 40.41 -17.15 3.15
N ALA A 125 41.12 -16.05 3.37
CA ALA A 125 40.53 -14.82 3.91
C ALA A 125 39.46 -14.23 2.98
N ALA A 126 39.72 -14.20 1.67
CA ALA A 126 38.74 -13.76 0.66
C ALA A 126 37.49 -14.65 0.65
N THR A 127 37.67 -15.97 0.76
CA THR A 127 36.56 -16.94 0.86
C THR A 127 35.70 -16.67 2.09
N GLN A 128 36.32 -16.45 3.25
CA GLN A 128 35.59 -16.14 4.48
C GLN A 128 34.82 -14.82 4.38
N SER A 129 35.40 -13.80 3.74
CA SER A 129 34.73 -12.52 3.48
C SER A 129 33.49 -12.72 2.59
N SER A 130 33.59 -13.52 1.54
CA SER A 130 32.47 -13.87 0.66
C SER A 130 31.36 -14.62 1.40
N ILE A 131 31.70 -15.54 2.30
CA ILE A 131 30.73 -16.26 3.15
C ILE A 131 29.98 -15.28 4.05
N ASN A 132 30.71 -14.37 4.72
CA ASN A 132 30.12 -13.36 5.59
C ASN A 132 29.17 -12.42 4.82
N GLN A 133 29.58 -11.99 3.62
CA GLN A 133 28.75 -11.15 2.75
C GLN A 133 27.46 -11.88 2.32
N THR A 134 27.55 -13.18 2.02
CA THR A 134 26.40 -14.01 1.66
C THR A 134 25.44 -14.16 2.85
N ALA A 135 25.96 -14.35 4.07
CA ALA A 135 25.15 -14.43 5.28
C ALA A 135 24.40 -13.13 5.58
N LEU A 136 25.07 -11.98 5.41
CA LEU A 136 24.44 -10.66 5.55
C LEU A 136 23.35 -10.44 4.49
N ALA A 137 23.60 -10.81 3.24
CA ALA A 137 22.60 -10.71 2.17
C ALA A 137 21.37 -11.59 2.44
N LYS A 138 21.58 -12.80 2.97
CA LYS A 138 20.50 -13.68 3.39
C LYS A 138 19.67 -13.07 4.52
N SER A 139 20.32 -12.56 5.57
CA SER A 139 19.62 -11.88 6.67
C SER A 139 18.83 -10.66 6.21
N ALA A 140 19.39 -9.85 5.29
CA ALA A 140 18.68 -8.72 4.70
C ALA A 140 17.43 -9.16 3.90
N THR A 141 17.52 -10.27 3.17
CA THR A 141 16.38 -10.85 2.43
C THR A 141 15.30 -11.35 3.38
N ASP A 142 15.67 -12.06 4.45
CA ASP A 142 14.73 -12.58 5.44
C ASP A 142 14.00 -11.43 6.19
N ASN A 143 14.72 -10.34 6.48
CA ASN A 143 14.14 -9.11 7.05
C ASN A 143 13.17 -8.42 6.08
N ALA A 144 13.54 -8.31 4.80
CA ALA A 144 12.68 -7.72 3.78
C ALA A 144 11.39 -8.53 3.58
N ASN A 145 11.48 -9.86 3.58
CA ASN A 145 10.32 -10.75 3.51
C ASN A 145 9.41 -10.60 4.74
N SER A 146 9.99 -10.49 5.94
CA SER A 146 9.23 -10.25 7.17
C SER A 146 8.49 -8.92 7.13
N ALA A 147 9.17 -7.85 6.68
CA ALA A 147 8.58 -6.53 6.52
C ALA A 147 7.42 -6.53 5.49
N ALA A 148 7.59 -7.23 4.36
CA ALA A 148 6.54 -7.41 3.37
C ALA A 148 5.31 -8.12 3.96
N GLY A 149 5.52 -9.15 4.78
CA GLY A 149 4.45 -9.82 5.53
C GLY A 149 3.70 -8.86 6.47
N SER A 150 4.42 -8.04 7.23
CA SER A 150 3.81 -7.03 8.11
C SER A 150 3.02 -5.97 7.34
N VAL A 151 3.51 -5.51 6.18
CA VAL A 151 2.80 -4.56 5.32
C VAL A 151 1.50 -5.17 4.80
N ASN A 152 1.51 -6.43 4.37
CA ASN A 152 0.30 -7.11 3.91
C ASN A 152 -0.73 -7.24 5.05
N ALA A 153 -0.30 -7.64 6.25
CA ALA A 153 -1.18 -7.70 7.42
C ALA A 153 -1.78 -6.32 7.77
N ALA A 154 -0.98 -5.25 7.69
CA ALA A 154 -1.46 -3.88 7.91
C ALA A 154 -2.49 -3.46 6.85
N LYS A 155 -2.28 -3.84 5.59
CA LYS A 155 -3.23 -3.58 4.49
C LYS A 155 -4.57 -4.30 4.69
N GLU A 156 -4.52 -5.56 5.13
CA GLU A 156 -5.72 -6.33 5.45
C GLU A 156 -6.48 -5.70 6.63
N ALA A 157 -5.76 -5.31 7.69
CA ALA A 157 -6.35 -4.61 8.83
C ALA A 157 -7.00 -3.26 8.44
N ALA A 158 -6.34 -2.47 7.59
CA ALA A 158 -6.89 -1.22 7.07
C ALA A 158 -8.15 -1.46 6.22
N THR A 159 -8.17 -2.51 5.41
CA THR A 159 -9.33 -2.89 4.59
C THR A 159 -10.51 -3.29 5.48
N ALA A 160 -10.26 -4.08 6.53
CA ALA A 160 -11.27 -4.46 7.50
C ALA A 160 -11.83 -3.25 8.28
N ALA A 161 -10.96 -2.32 8.68
CA ALA A 161 -11.36 -1.08 9.34
C ALA A 161 -12.23 -0.20 8.43
N ALA A 162 -11.88 -0.07 7.15
CA ALA A 162 -12.68 0.67 6.17
C ALA A 162 -14.06 0.02 5.95
N ALA A 163 -14.13 -1.31 5.87
CA ALA A 163 -15.39 -2.03 5.78
C ALA A 163 -16.27 -1.80 7.02
N GLY A 164 -15.67 -1.84 8.22
CA GLY A 164 -16.36 -1.52 9.47
C GLY A 164 -16.89 -0.09 9.53
N ALA A 165 -16.10 0.89 9.08
CA ALA A 165 -16.52 2.29 9.02
C ALA A 165 -17.69 2.50 8.04
N ASN A 166 -17.64 1.86 6.87
CA ASN A 166 -18.73 1.93 5.90
C ASN A 166 -20.02 1.30 6.44
N ALA A 167 -19.93 0.15 7.13
CA ALA A 167 -21.09 -0.47 7.77
C ALA A 167 -21.69 0.43 8.87
N ALA A 168 -20.84 1.08 9.67
CA ALA A 168 -21.29 2.04 10.69
C ALA A 168 -21.98 3.27 10.06
N LYS A 169 -21.45 3.79 8.95
CA LYS A 169 -22.07 4.87 8.20
C LYS A 169 -23.45 4.49 7.69
N SER A 170 -23.58 3.33 7.04
CA SER A 170 -24.89 2.83 6.56
C SER A 170 -25.89 2.68 7.71
N ALA A 171 -25.48 2.11 8.85
CA ALA A 171 -26.35 1.97 10.02
C ALA A 171 -26.79 3.33 10.58
N SER A 172 -25.90 4.32 10.61
CA SER A 172 -26.24 5.68 11.05
C SER A 172 -27.21 6.39 10.08
N GLU A 173 -27.06 6.17 8.78
CA GLU A 173 -27.97 6.70 7.76
C GLU A 173 -29.36 6.07 7.91
N GLU A 174 -29.46 4.75 8.12
CA GLU A 174 -30.72 4.05 8.40
C GLU A 174 -31.40 4.57 9.68
N GLN A 175 -30.63 4.76 10.76
CA GLN A 175 -31.14 5.32 12.02
C GLN A 175 -31.72 6.72 11.82
N THR A 176 -31.08 7.54 10.98
CA THR A 176 -31.55 8.90 10.66
C THR A 176 -32.87 8.86 9.90
N VAL A 177 -33.02 7.94 8.94
CA VAL A 177 -34.28 7.73 8.20
C VAL A 177 -35.41 7.28 9.13
N LEU A 178 -35.13 6.35 10.04
CA LEU A 178 -36.12 5.90 11.04
C LEU A 178 -36.53 7.03 11.98
N ALA A 179 -35.57 7.83 12.46
CA ALA A 179 -35.85 8.97 13.31
C ALA A 179 -36.75 10.00 12.60
N LYS A 180 -36.44 10.33 11.34
CA LYS A 180 -37.28 11.22 10.54
C LYS A 180 -38.69 10.67 10.35
N THR A 181 -38.81 9.38 10.04
CA THR A 181 -40.11 8.70 9.91
C THR A 181 -40.91 8.77 11.20
N ALA A 182 -40.27 8.57 12.35
CA ALA A 182 -40.92 8.67 13.66
C ALA A 182 -41.43 10.10 13.94
N THR A 183 -40.62 11.12 13.62
CA THR A 183 -41.03 12.53 13.73
C THR A 183 -42.22 12.86 12.84
N ASP A 184 -42.19 12.42 11.57
CA ASP A 184 -43.27 12.67 10.61
C ASP A 184 -44.58 11.97 11.04
N ASN A 185 -44.49 10.75 11.59
CA ASN A 185 -45.62 10.05 12.17
C ASN A 185 -46.19 10.75 13.41
N ALA A 186 -45.33 11.24 14.31
CA ALA A 186 -45.76 11.99 15.49
C ALA A 186 -46.48 13.29 15.12
N ASN A 187 -45.95 14.02 14.13
CA ASN A 187 -46.59 15.23 13.60
C ASN A 187 -47.95 14.91 12.97
N THR A 188 -48.05 13.83 12.20
CA THR A 188 -49.30 13.37 11.60
C THR A 188 -50.34 13.02 12.68
N ALA A 189 -49.92 12.33 13.75
CA ALA A 189 -50.79 12.00 14.87
C ALA A 189 -51.26 13.25 15.63
N ALA A 190 -50.35 14.21 15.89
CA ALA A 190 -50.68 15.48 16.54
C ALA A 190 -51.70 16.29 15.72
N ASN A 191 -51.49 16.40 14.41
CA ASN A 191 -52.44 17.07 13.51
C ASN A 191 -53.81 16.40 13.51
N THR A 192 -53.83 15.06 13.51
CA THR A 192 -55.08 14.29 13.60
C THR A 192 -55.80 14.53 14.93
N ALA A 193 -55.07 14.58 16.04
CA ALA A 193 -55.62 14.86 17.37
C ALA A 193 -56.18 16.29 17.45
N ASN A 194 -55.45 17.29 16.93
CA ASN A 194 -55.90 18.67 16.88
C ASN A 194 -57.18 18.82 16.04
N LEU A 195 -57.24 18.20 14.85
CA LEU A 195 -58.45 18.22 14.02
C LEU A 195 -59.64 17.58 14.74
N LYS A 196 -59.42 16.46 15.43
CA LYS A 196 -60.46 15.79 16.23
C LYS A 196 -60.94 16.65 17.39
N ALA A 197 -60.04 17.40 18.04
CA ALA A 197 -60.38 18.35 19.09
C ALA A 197 -61.19 19.54 18.55
N THR A 198 -60.79 20.11 17.41
CA THR A 198 -61.56 21.16 16.72
C THR A 198 -62.97 20.70 16.39
N LEU A 199 -63.12 19.54 15.75
CA LEU A 199 -64.43 18.96 15.40
C LEU A 199 -65.28 18.67 16.65
N ALA A 200 -64.66 18.25 17.76
CA ALA A 200 -65.37 18.06 19.03
C ALA A 200 -65.86 19.40 19.61
N GLY A 201 -65.05 20.45 19.53
CA GLY A 201 -65.42 21.81 19.92
C GLY A 201 -66.57 22.36 19.08
N GLU A 202 -66.50 22.22 17.76
CA GLU A 202 -67.58 22.60 16.84
C GLU A 202 -68.87 21.83 17.12
N LYS A 203 -68.77 20.51 17.37
CA LYS A 203 -69.92 19.68 17.74
C LYS A 203 -70.55 20.14 19.05
N ALA A 204 -69.75 20.52 20.05
CA ALA A 204 -70.25 21.05 21.32
C ALA A 204 -70.97 22.39 21.11
N ALA A 205 -70.36 23.32 20.36
CA ALA A 205 -70.99 24.60 20.04
C ALA A 205 -72.32 24.45 19.27
N LEU A 206 -72.38 23.49 18.33
CA LEU A 206 -73.62 23.12 17.64
C LEU A 206 -74.68 22.57 18.59
N ALA A 207 -74.28 21.76 19.57
CA ALA A 207 -75.19 21.23 20.59
C ALA A 207 -75.72 22.34 21.51
N ASP A 208 -74.86 23.28 21.93
CA ASP A 208 -75.25 24.43 22.75
C ASP A 208 -76.20 25.36 21.98
N ALA A 209 -75.91 25.66 20.71
CA ALA A 209 -76.79 26.43 19.84
C ALA A 209 -78.15 25.76 19.64
N ALA A 210 -78.18 24.43 19.47
CA ALA A 210 -79.42 23.67 19.38
C ALA A 210 -80.22 23.69 20.69
N ALA A 211 -79.55 23.59 21.84
CA ALA A 211 -80.19 23.70 23.15
C ALA A 211 -80.77 25.11 23.38
N GLN A 212 -80.04 26.15 23.01
CA GLN A 212 -80.50 27.53 23.10
C GLN A 212 -81.71 27.78 22.19
N ALA A 213 -81.68 27.32 20.95
CA ALA A 213 -82.82 27.39 20.02
C ALA A 213 -84.05 26.64 20.56
N ALA A 214 -83.86 25.48 21.18
CA ALA A 214 -84.95 24.73 21.83
C ALA A 214 -85.55 25.51 23.02
N ASN A 215 -84.71 26.17 23.82
CA ASN A 215 -85.15 26.98 24.95
C ASN A 215 -85.89 28.26 24.51
N GLU A 216 -85.39 28.95 23.48
CA GLU A 216 -86.07 30.09 22.86
C GLU A 216 -87.43 29.69 22.25
N ALA A 217 -87.51 28.52 21.62
CA ALA A 217 -88.78 27.99 21.13
C ALA A 217 -89.77 27.72 22.28
N ALA A 218 -89.31 27.10 23.39
CA ALA A 218 -90.14 26.82 24.56
C ALA A 218 -90.67 28.10 25.23
N THR A 219 -89.78 29.04 25.53
CA THR A 219 -90.12 30.35 26.11
C THR A 219 -90.99 31.21 25.19
N GLY A 220 -90.79 31.13 23.87
CA GLY A 220 -91.66 31.75 22.87
C GLY A 220 -93.08 31.19 22.88
N VAL A 221 -93.24 29.88 23.08
CA VAL A 221 -94.55 29.24 23.29
C VAL A 221 -95.18 29.73 24.60
N GLU A 222 -94.45 29.73 25.71
CA GLU A 222 -94.94 30.26 27.00
C GLU A 222 -95.40 31.71 26.88
N THR A 223 -94.63 32.56 26.20
CA THR A 223 -94.94 33.98 25.99
C THR A 223 -96.20 34.15 25.13
N LYS A 224 -96.34 33.38 24.05
CA LYS A 224 -97.54 33.41 23.19
C LYS A 224 -98.78 32.91 23.92
N VAL A 225 -98.67 31.83 24.69
CA VAL A 225 -99.75 31.29 25.52
C VAL A 225 -100.16 32.32 26.58
N LYS A 226 -99.21 32.89 27.32
CA LYS A 226 -99.47 33.93 28.30
C LYS A 226 -100.15 35.15 27.67
N THR A 227 -99.66 35.61 26.51
CA THR A 227 -100.28 36.73 25.77
C THR A 227 -101.71 36.42 25.35
N ALA A 228 -101.99 35.18 24.91
CA ALA A 228 -103.34 34.76 24.53
C ALA A 228 -104.28 34.69 25.74
N ILE A 229 -103.80 34.19 26.88
CA ILE A 229 -104.54 34.17 28.15
C ILE A 229 -104.80 35.61 28.63
N ASP A 230 -103.77 36.46 28.65
CA ASP A 230 -103.90 37.86 29.07
C ASP A 230 -104.91 38.61 28.18
N LYS A 231 -104.91 38.38 26.85
CA LYS A 231 -105.94 38.92 25.94
C LYS A 231 -107.34 38.40 26.28
N LEU A 232 -107.50 37.09 26.46
CA LEU A 232 -108.80 36.48 26.80
C LEU A 232 -109.36 37.06 28.12
N VAL A 233 -108.50 37.27 29.11
CA VAL A 233 -108.88 37.87 30.40
C VAL A 233 -109.19 39.37 30.25
N ALA A 234 -108.41 40.10 29.44
CA ALA A 234 -108.62 41.53 29.20
C ALA A 234 -109.84 41.86 28.33
N ASP A 235 -110.31 40.92 27.50
CA ASP A 235 -111.52 41.06 26.69
C ASP A 235 -112.80 40.67 27.48
N ALA A 236 -112.65 40.03 28.66
CA ALA A 236 -113.75 39.60 29.52
C ALA A 236 -114.11 40.48 30.76
N PRO A 237 -113.52 41.67 31.07
CA PRO A 237 -113.87 42.45 32.25
C PRO A 237 -115.35 42.82 32.27
N ASP A 238 -115.87 43.36 31.17
CA ASP A 238 -117.28 43.80 31.09
C ASP A 238 -118.25 42.61 31.14
N ALA A 239 -117.82 41.43 30.67
CA ALA A 239 -118.61 40.20 30.70
C ALA A 239 -118.63 39.54 32.10
N LEU A 240 -117.50 39.53 32.80
CA LEU A 240 -117.44 39.10 34.20
C LEU A 240 -118.17 40.08 35.12
N ASP A 241 -118.03 41.39 34.87
CA ASP A 241 -118.70 42.45 35.61
C ASP A 241 -120.21 42.35 35.40
N THR A 242 -120.70 42.18 34.16
CA THR A 242 -122.15 41.96 33.92
C THR A 242 -122.68 40.69 34.57
N LEU A 243 -121.93 39.59 34.62
CA LEU A 243 -122.35 38.38 35.34
C LEU A 243 -122.40 38.60 36.87
N GLN A 244 -121.46 39.38 37.41
CA GLN A 244 -121.42 39.76 38.83
C GLN A 244 -122.54 40.75 39.18
N GLU A 245 -122.80 41.74 38.32
CA GLU A 245 -123.92 42.68 38.40
C GLU A 245 -125.25 41.95 38.29
N LEU A 246 -125.41 41.00 37.37
CA LEU A 246 -126.61 40.16 37.25
C LEU A 246 -126.82 39.30 38.50
N ALA A 247 -125.78 38.64 39.01
CA ALA A 247 -125.86 37.85 40.24
C ALA A 247 -126.26 38.73 41.44
N THR A 248 -125.69 39.93 41.54
CA THR A 248 -126.00 40.90 42.61
C THR A 248 -127.40 41.51 42.45
N ALA A 249 -127.83 41.83 41.23
CA ALA A 249 -129.17 42.35 40.91
C ALA A 249 -130.28 41.32 41.17
N LEU A 250 -129.98 40.02 41.04
CA LEU A 250 -130.84 38.92 41.47
C LEU A 250 -130.72 38.63 42.98
N GLY A 251 -130.01 39.47 43.75
CA GLY A 251 -129.88 39.37 45.20
C GLY A 251 -128.96 38.24 45.68
N ASN A 252 -128.10 37.72 44.81
CA ASN A 252 -127.34 36.48 45.01
C ASN A 252 -128.24 35.30 45.42
N ASP A 253 -129.50 35.29 44.99
CA ASP A 253 -130.48 34.29 45.38
C ASP A 253 -130.30 32.98 44.60
N PRO A 254 -129.81 31.89 45.23
CA PRO A 254 -129.63 30.61 44.55
C PRO A 254 -130.95 29.97 44.11
N ASN A 255 -132.07 30.43 44.69
CA ASN A 255 -133.42 29.97 44.41
C ASN A 255 -134.29 31.09 43.84
N PHE A 256 -133.71 32.03 43.07
CA PHE A 256 -134.40 33.20 42.51
C PHE A 256 -135.78 32.87 41.89
N ALA A 257 -135.87 31.77 41.14
CA ALA A 257 -137.13 31.32 40.54
C ALA A 257 -138.20 31.00 41.60
N THR A 258 -137.82 30.35 42.70
CA THR A 258 -138.70 30.02 43.84
C THR A 258 -139.12 31.29 44.58
N THR A 259 -138.18 32.20 44.83
CA THR A 259 -138.46 33.47 45.52
C THR A 259 -139.41 34.36 44.72
N MET A 260 -139.17 34.50 43.41
CA MET A 260 -140.07 35.27 42.54
C MET A 260 -141.44 34.61 42.40
N THR A 261 -141.52 33.28 42.39
CA THR A 261 -142.80 32.55 42.44
C THR A 261 -143.55 32.84 43.75
N ASN A 262 -142.87 32.84 44.89
CA ASN A 262 -143.47 33.18 46.18
C ASN A 262 -143.93 34.64 46.25
N GLU A 263 -143.19 35.60 45.69
CA GLU A 263 -143.60 37.01 45.61
C GLU A 263 -144.77 37.24 44.63
N LEU A 264 -144.83 36.49 43.52
CA LEU A 264 -145.97 36.53 42.60
C LEU A 264 -147.25 35.97 43.22
N VAL A 265 -147.16 34.93 44.06
CA VAL A 265 -148.31 34.36 44.80
C VAL A 265 -148.86 35.34 45.85
N LYS A 266 -148.05 36.29 46.34
CA LYS A 266 -148.52 37.38 47.23
C LYS A 266 -149.33 38.46 46.49
N LYS A 267 -149.37 38.46 45.15
CA LYS A 267 -150.15 39.46 44.41
C LYS A 267 -151.66 39.17 44.52
N LEU A 268 -152.40 40.20 44.90
CA LEU A 268 -153.87 40.22 44.98
C LEU A 268 -154.53 39.71 43.68
N ASN A 269 -155.58 38.89 43.80
CA ASN A 269 -156.36 38.45 42.65
C ASN A 269 -157.23 39.60 42.11
N LYS A 270 -157.46 39.61 40.80
CA LYS A 270 -158.31 40.62 40.12
C LYS A 270 -159.75 40.67 40.65
N THR A 271 -160.20 39.60 41.31
CA THR A 271 -161.50 39.48 42.01
C THR A 271 -161.52 40.10 43.41
N ASP A 272 -160.35 40.39 44.01
CA ASP A 272 -160.20 41.04 45.31
C ASP A 272 -159.95 42.55 45.19
N ILE A 273 -160.06 43.10 43.97
CA ILE A 273 -160.17 44.55 43.72
C ILE A 273 -161.66 44.90 43.64
N VAL A 274 -162.32 44.87 44.80
CA VAL A 274 -163.53 45.65 45.09
C VAL A 274 -163.34 46.27 46.47
N ASN A 275 -163.04 47.58 46.48
CA ASN A 275 -163.01 48.43 47.67
C ASN A 275 -163.42 49.85 47.22
N ASP A 276 -164.68 50.02 46.81
CA ASP A 276 -165.73 50.49 47.71
C ASP A 276 -165.55 51.98 48.09
N LEU A 277 -166.20 52.86 47.31
CA LEU A 277 -167.11 53.86 47.87
C LEU A 277 -168.46 53.55 47.22
N VAL A 278 -169.09 52.48 47.72
CA VAL A 278 -170.27 51.82 47.17
C VAL A 278 -171.32 52.89 46.92
N SER A 279 -171.69 52.96 45.64
CA SER A 279 -172.74 53.77 45.04
C SER A 279 -172.44 55.27 44.73
N GLY A 280 -171.43 55.50 43.87
CA GLY A 280 -171.65 56.26 42.62
C GLY A 280 -171.03 57.66 42.46
N GLY A 281 -170.38 57.92 41.32
CA GLY A 281 -170.30 59.27 40.73
C GLY A 281 -168.91 59.90 40.51
N ALA A 282 -168.85 60.82 39.54
CA ALA A 282 -167.65 61.42 38.94
C ALA A 282 -166.95 62.50 39.79
N GLY A 283 -165.64 62.34 40.02
CA GLY A 283 -164.79 63.43 40.52
C GLY A 283 -163.51 63.00 41.25
N LYS A 284 -162.37 63.06 40.56
CA LYS A 284 -161.02 63.50 41.01
C LYS A 284 -159.85 62.58 40.64
N VAL A 285 -158.90 63.23 39.96
CA VAL A 285 -157.56 62.82 39.54
C VAL A 285 -156.51 63.05 40.64
N LEU A 286 -155.37 62.38 40.49
CA LEU A 286 -154.19 62.32 41.40
C LEU A 286 -153.86 63.64 42.10
N SER A 287 -153.50 63.56 43.39
CA SER A 287 -153.18 64.75 44.18
C SER A 287 -151.91 65.44 43.67
N ALA A 288 -151.94 66.77 43.63
CA ALA A 288 -150.84 67.60 43.14
C ALA A 288 -149.52 67.40 43.93
N GLU A 289 -149.61 66.95 45.18
CA GLU A 289 -148.44 66.69 46.04
C GLU A 289 -147.60 65.51 45.52
N GLN A 290 -148.28 64.49 44.99
CA GLN A 290 -147.63 63.30 44.42
C GLN A 290 -146.92 63.62 43.10
N GLY A 291 -147.39 64.63 42.34
CA GLY A 291 -146.73 65.09 41.12
C GLY A 291 -145.47 65.93 41.36
N LYS A 292 -145.41 66.68 42.47
CA LYS A 292 -144.27 67.56 42.81
C LYS A 292 -143.03 66.78 43.23
N ILE A 293 -143.20 65.71 44.01
CA ILE A 293 -142.08 64.93 44.57
C ILE A 293 -141.24 64.29 43.45
N LEU A 294 -141.88 63.88 42.35
CA LEU A 294 -141.22 63.23 41.22
C LEU A 294 -140.37 64.19 40.38
N LYS A 295 -140.72 65.49 40.33
CA LYS A 295 -139.98 66.48 39.54
C LYS A 295 -138.63 66.85 40.17
N THR A 296 -138.53 66.85 41.50
CA THR A 296 -137.34 67.32 42.23
C THR A 296 -136.19 66.30 42.22
N SER A 297 -136.50 65.01 42.11
CA SER A 297 -135.49 63.94 42.15
C SER A 297 -134.65 63.82 40.88
N PHE A 298 -135.05 64.48 39.78
CA PHE A 298 -134.40 64.33 38.47
C PHE A 298 -133.32 65.38 38.19
N ASP A 299 -133.29 66.49 38.93
CA ASP A 299 -132.53 67.69 38.52
C ASP A 299 -131.08 67.79 39.11
N ASN A 300 -130.54 66.82 39.88
CA ASN A 300 -129.30 67.02 40.67
C ASN A 300 -128.19 65.91 40.61
N HIS A 301 -127.53 65.59 39.47
CA HIS A 301 -126.33 64.70 39.49
C HIS A 301 -125.20 65.09 38.48
N ASN A 302 -123.91 65.17 38.89
CA ASN A 302 -122.69 65.39 38.04
C ASN A 302 -121.35 64.87 38.68
N HIS A 303 -120.32 64.51 37.86
CA HIS A 303 -118.94 64.08 38.23
C HIS A 303 -117.84 64.58 37.24
N SER A 304 -116.58 64.85 37.69
CA SER A 304 -115.40 65.15 36.82
C SER A 304 -114.01 64.85 37.44
N GLY A 305 -113.11 64.17 36.69
CA GLY A 305 -111.69 64.58 36.43
C GLY A 305 -110.48 63.81 37.04
N ILE A 306 -109.51 63.38 36.19
CA ILE A 306 -108.04 63.75 36.13
C ILE A 306 -107.11 62.65 35.50
N TYR A 307 -106.20 63.07 34.60
CA TYR A 307 -105.01 62.41 34.00
C TYR A 307 -103.78 63.36 34.14
N GLU A 308 -102.51 62.90 34.02
CA GLU A 308 -101.26 63.73 34.08
C GLU A 308 -100.14 63.37 33.03
N PRO A 309 -99.16 64.28 32.72
CA PRO A 309 -98.30 64.35 31.49
C PRO A 309 -96.72 64.32 31.65
N ILE A 310 -95.97 64.63 30.56
CA ILE A 310 -94.55 64.32 30.14
C ILE A 310 -93.45 65.39 30.45
N PHE A 311 -92.15 65.00 30.54
CA PHE A 311 -90.95 65.86 30.27
C PHE A 311 -89.76 65.16 29.53
N SER A 312 -88.79 65.95 28.98
CA SER A 312 -87.72 65.59 28.02
C SER A 312 -86.26 65.77 28.57
N LYS A 313 -85.26 64.97 28.12
CA LYS A 313 -83.81 65.05 28.47
C LYS A 313 -82.89 64.80 27.26
N ASN A 314 -81.71 65.44 27.21
CA ASN A 314 -80.62 65.09 26.27
C ASN A 314 -79.22 65.34 26.89
N THR A 315 -78.34 64.33 26.87
CA THR A 315 -76.93 64.38 26.38
C THR A 315 -76.28 62.98 26.48
N ALA A 316 -75.54 62.59 25.44
CA ALA A 316 -74.76 61.35 25.22
C ALA A 316 -75.44 60.13 24.54
N PHE A 317 -76.77 60.05 24.49
CA PHE A 317 -77.48 58.96 23.77
C PHE A 317 -77.94 59.31 22.33
N ASN A 318 -77.61 60.51 21.82
CA ASN A 318 -78.13 61.03 20.54
C ASN A 318 -77.05 61.28 19.47
N LYS A 319 -75.96 60.50 19.43
CA LYS A 319 -75.06 60.45 18.27
C LYS A 319 -75.46 59.26 17.40
N ASN A 320 -75.70 59.49 16.11
CA ASN A 320 -76.05 58.41 15.18
C ASN A 320 -74.83 57.49 14.93
N PHE A 321 -75.08 56.18 14.81
CA PHE A 321 -74.09 55.22 14.30
C PHE A 321 -73.89 55.42 12.80
N GLY A 322 -72.66 55.26 12.30
CA GLY A 322 -72.38 55.38 10.87
C GLY A 322 -70.90 55.54 10.50
N THR A 323 -70.61 55.55 9.20
CA THR A 323 -69.25 55.46 8.62
C THR A 323 -68.60 56.81 8.26
N ALA A 324 -69.25 57.94 8.56
CA ALA A 324 -68.75 59.28 8.27
C ALA A 324 -67.98 59.90 9.47
N ALA A 325 -67.28 61.01 9.24
CA ALA A 325 -66.62 61.76 10.33
C ALA A 325 -67.69 62.39 11.26
N GLY A 326 -67.61 62.14 12.57
CA GLY A 326 -68.51 62.70 13.59
C GLY A 326 -69.60 61.77 14.14
N THR A 327 -69.73 60.55 13.58
CA THR A 327 -70.61 59.46 14.04
C THR A 327 -69.85 58.42 14.88
N VAL A 328 -70.59 57.62 15.65
CA VAL A 328 -70.02 56.54 16.48
C VAL A 328 -69.80 55.29 15.61
N CYS A 329 -68.61 54.68 15.71
CA CYS A 329 -68.26 53.44 15.00
C CYS A 329 -68.95 52.24 15.67
N GLU A 330 -69.58 51.34 14.91
CA GLU A 330 -70.14 50.07 15.41
C GLU A 330 -69.80 48.90 14.48
N GLY A 331 -69.61 47.71 15.03
CA GLY A 331 -69.29 46.50 14.26
C GLY A 331 -67.90 46.51 13.59
N ASN A 332 -67.79 45.83 12.43
CA ASN A 332 -66.56 45.72 11.63
C ASN A 332 -66.30 47.00 10.79
N ASP A 333 -66.39 48.18 11.40
CA ASP A 333 -66.10 49.46 10.75
C ASP A 333 -64.61 49.49 10.31
N LEU A 334 -64.36 49.79 9.03
CA LEU A 334 -63.01 49.82 8.42
C LEU A 334 -62.03 50.77 9.15
N ARG A 335 -62.54 51.80 9.85
CA ARG A 335 -61.72 52.70 10.67
C ARG A 335 -61.12 52.02 11.90
N LEU A 336 -61.65 50.86 12.29
CA LEU A 336 -61.13 50.00 13.35
C LEU A 336 -60.23 48.87 12.82
N SER A 337 -59.94 48.82 11.51
CA SER A 337 -59.09 47.79 10.93
C SER A 337 -57.60 48.15 10.98
N ASP A 338 -56.77 47.24 11.48
CA ASP A 338 -55.30 47.36 11.52
C ASP A 338 -54.63 47.13 10.14
N SER A 339 -55.39 47.20 9.04
CA SER A 339 -54.87 46.99 7.68
C SER A 339 -54.14 48.24 7.15
N ARG A 340 -53.02 48.57 7.77
CA ARG A 340 -52.02 49.47 7.19
C ARG A 340 -50.84 48.64 6.74
N THR A 341 -50.50 48.68 5.45
CA THR A 341 -49.28 48.05 4.93
C THR A 341 -48.07 48.73 5.60
N PRO A 342 -47.22 48.02 6.36
CA PRO A 342 -46.06 48.63 6.99
C PRO A 342 -45.15 49.19 5.91
N LYS A 343 -44.81 50.48 6.01
CA LYS A 343 -43.78 51.07 5.16
C LYS A 343 -42.45 50.40 5.51
N ALA A 344 -41.78 49.84 4.50
CA ALA A 344 -40.46 49.24 4.67
C ALA A 344 -39.53 50.24 5.38
N HIS A 345 -38.91 49.80 6.46
CA HIS A 345 -37.91 50.55 7.21
C HIS A 345 -36.76 49.62 7.58
N THR A 346 -35.60 50.22 7.80
CA THR A 346 -34.37 49.52 8.19
C THR A 346 -34.00 49.97 9.59
N HIS A 347 -33.61 49.03 10.44
CA HIS A 347 -32.99 49.33 11.72
C HIS A 347 -31.47 49.41 11.54
N PRO A 348 -30.80 50.50 11.98
CA PRO A 348 -29.35 50.51 12.08
C PRO A 348 -28.88 49.53 13.17
N ALA A 349 -27.69 48.93 13.00
CA ALA A 349 -27.13 47.94 13.94
C ALA A 349 -27.01 48.43 15.40
N THR A 350 -27.06 49.74 15.62
CA THR A 350 -27.08 50.38 16.93
C THR A 350 -28.40 50.20 17.70
N GLU A 351 -29.49 49.81 17.04
CA GLU A 351 -30.82 49.59 17.66
C GLU A 351 -31.03 48.15 18.12
N VAL A 352 -30.02 47.28 18.00
CA VAL A 352 -30.08 45.87 18.38
C VAL A 352 -29.01 45.59 19.43
N SER A 353 -29.41 45.28 20.66
CA SER A 353 -28.52 44.80 21.71
C SER A 353 -28.27 43.29 21.52
N GLY A 354 -27.03 42.91 21.24
CA GLY A 354 -26.63 41.51 21.10
C GLY A 354 -26.65 40.74 22.43
N ASP A 355 -26.83 39.43 22.34
CA ASP A 355 -26.70 38.46 23.43
C ASP A 355 -25.30 37.82 23.35
N GLU A 356 -24.71 37.41 24.48
CA GLU A 356 -23.31 36.94 24.56
C GLU A 356 -23.03 35.73 23.65
N ASP A 357 -24.07 34.95 23.33
CA ASP A 357 -23.98 33.75 22.50
C ASP A 357 -24.39 33.96 21.03
N HIS A 358 -24.86 35.16 20.65
CA HIS A 358 -25.43 35.41 19.31
C HIS A 358 -24.88 36.69 18.67
N ARG A 359 -24.01 36.53 17.65
CA ARG A 359 -23.51 37.65 16.84
C ARG A 359 -24.23 37.70 15.49
N PHE A 360 -24.87 38.83 15.18
CA PHE A 360 -25.38 39.11 13.84
C PHE A 360 -24.22 39.40 12.88
N VAL A 361 -24.28 38.80 11.68
CA VAL A 361 -23.29 39.01 10.62
C VAL A 361 -23.59 40.36 9.96
N SER A 362 -22.60 41.25 9.91
CA SER A 362 -22.74 42.54 9.21
C SER A 362 -22.79 42.36 7.69
N ASP A 363 -23.38 43.30 6.96
CA ASP A 363 -23.41 43.25 5.48
C ASP A 363 -21.99 43.23 4.86
N ALA A 364 -21.01 43.83 5.54
CA ALA A 364 -19.61 43.78 5.12
C ALA A 364 -19.01 42.37 5.27
N GLU A 365 -19.26 41.70 6.40
CA GLU A 365 -18.83 40.32 6.62
C GLU A 365 -19.54 39.34 5.70
N LYS A 366 -20.83 39.58 5.44
CA LYS A 366 -21.62 38.81 4.48
C LYS A 366 -21.05 38.93 3.07
N ASN A 367 -20.71 40.13 2.62
CA ASN A 367 -20.07 40.35 1.32
C ASN A 367 -18.67 39.69 1.24
N ILE A 368 -17.91 39.67 2.34
CA ILE A 368 -16.62 38.95 2.39
C ILE A 368 -16.85 37.44 2.26
N TRP A 369 -17.85 36.87 2.93
CA TRP A 369 -18.18 35.45 2.83
C TRP A 369 -18.67 35.05 1.43
N ASP A 370 -19.55 35.86 0.84
CA ASP A 370 -20.06 35.63 -0.51
C ASP A 370 -18.91 35.70 -1.55
N SER A 371 -17.95 36.63 -1.38
CA SER A 371 -16.77 36.73 -2.26
C SER A 371 -15.78 35.56 -2.12
N LYS A 372 -15.79 34.84 -1.00
CA LYS A 372 -14.98 33.62 -0.79
C LYS A 372 -15.63 32.38 -1.40
N ALA A 373 -16.94 32.42 -1.67
CA ALA A 373 -17.70 31.34 -2.27
C ALA A 373 -17.68 31.36 -3.82
N GLU A 374 -17.30 32.47 -4.46
CA GLU A 374 -17.19 32.59 -5.93
C GLU A 374 -15.95 31.90 -6.53
N GLY A 375 -15.19 31.17 -5.72
CA GLY A 375 -14.07 30.32 -6.15
C GLY A 375 -14.48 28.90 -6.50
N ASN A 376 -15.37 28.72 -7.48
CA ASN A 376 -15.56 27.51 -8.29
C ASN A 376 -15.21 26.15 -7.61
N HIS A 377 -16.00 25.72 -6.62
CA HIS A 377 -15.91 24.35 -6.09
C HIS A 377 -16.69 23.37 -6.98
N ASN A 378 -16.18 23.17 -8.19
CA ASN A 378 -16.64 22.10 -9.09
C ASN A 378 -16.11 20.75 -8.56
N HIS A 379 -17.02 19.87 -8.11
CA HIS A 379 -16.71 18.49 -7.71
C HIS A 379 -16.93 17.48 -8.85
N ASP A 380 -16.99 17.92 -10.11
CA ASP A 380 -17.18 17.08 -11.27
C ASP A 380 -15.99 17.18 -12.24
N SER A 381 -15.48 16.01 -12.59
CA SER A 381 -14.31 15.71 -13.44
C SER A 381 -12.91 15.89 -12.82
N ILE A 382 -12.25 14.74 -12.66
CA ILE A 382 -10.81 14.49 -12.85
C ILE A 382 -9.89 15.47 -12.11
N TYR A 383 -9.22 14.98 -11.07
CA TYR A 383 -8.05 15.62 -10.47
C TYR A 383 -6.99 15.94 -11.54
N SER A 384 -7.11 17.08 -12.20
CA SER A 384 -5.95 17.81 -12.68
C SER A 384 -5.37 18.45 -11.44
N SER A 385 -4.38 17.78 -10.87
CA SER A 385 -3.52 18.33 -9.84
C SER A 385 -3.00 19.68 -10.32
N VAL A 386 -3.61 20.78 -9.85
CA VAL A 386 -2.93 22.06 -9.86
C VAL A 386 -1.72 21.85 -8.99
N ASN A 387 -0.57 21.72 -9.66
CA ASN A 387 0.72 21.49 -9.06
C ASN A 387 1.00 22.71 -8.17
N HIS A 388 0.75 22.57 -6.88
CA HIS A 388 1.24 23.53 -5.91
C HIS A 388 2.63 23.06 -5.52
N GLU A 389 3.63 23.84 -5.91
CA GLU A 389 5.02 23.58 -5.59
C GLU A 389 5.27 24.03 -4.15
N HIS A 390 5.60 23.06 -3.29
CA HIS A 390 6.23 23.35 -2.02
C HIS A 390 7.70 23.67 -2.28
N GLN A 391 8.17 24.80 -1.76
CA GLN A 391 9.59 25.11 -1.79
C GLN A 391 10.31 24.21 -0.77
N ALA A 392 11.58 23.87 -1.00
CA ALA A 392 12.35 23.04 -0.07
C ALA A 392 12.44 23.65 1.34
N SER A 393 12.27 24.98 1.45
CA SER A 393 12.16 25.72 2.72
C SER A 393 10.93 25.37 3.55
N ASP A 394 9.89 24.81 2.93
CA ASP A 394 8.61 24.52 3.59
C ASP A 394 8.65 23.20 4.37
N ILE A 395 9.77 22.46 4.29
CA ILE A 395 9.97 21.15 4.91
C ILE A 395 11.20 21.21 5.81
N GLN A 396 11.01 20.96 7.11
CA GLN A 396 12.11 20.90 8.07
C GLN A 396 12.75 19.51 8.06
N GLU A 397 13.93 19.38 7.44
CA GLU A 397 14.66 18.12 7.38
C GLU A 397 15.22 17.74 8.76
N THR A 398 15.04 16.49 9.16
CA THR A 398 15.66 15.90 10.36
C THR A 398 16.65 14.81 9.96
N THR A 399 17.50 14.36 10.89
CA THR A 399 18.52 13.33 10.64
C THR A 399 17.95 12.06 9.98
N ASP A 400 16.67 11.77 10.21
CA ASP A 400 16.00 10.56 9.75
C ASP A 400 15.00 10.80 8.60
N LYS A 401 14.81 12.05 8.17
CA LYS A 401 13.85 12.44 7.12
C LYS A 401 14.43 13.57 6.27
N LYS A 402 15.12 13.19 5.19
CA LYS A 402 15.63 14.09 4.16
C LYS A 402 14.79 13.96 2.89
N VAL A 403 14.47 15.07 2.23
CA VAL A 403 13.78 15.05 0.94
C VAL A 403 14.81 14.79 -0.15
N MET A 404 14.56 13.78 -0.98
CA MET A 404 15.46 13.42 -2.07
C MET A 404 15.49 14.54 -3.12
N THR A 405 16.65 15.18 -3.29
CA THR A 405 16.88 16.26 -4.25
C THR A 405 16.77 15.78 -5.70
N ALA A 406 16.62 16.71 -6.65
CA ALA A 406 16.55 16.37 -8.07
C ALA A 406 17.84 15.69 -8.57
N GLU A 407 19.02 16.14 -8.11
CA GLU A 407 20.29 15.45 -8.39
C GLU A 407 20.32 14.02 -7.82
N GLU A 408 19.93 13.84 -6.54
CA GLU A 408 19.93 12.52 -5.90
C GLU A 408 18.96 11.56 -6.60
N ARG A 409 17.78 12.04 -7.03
CA ARG A 409 16.84 11.28 -7.86
C ARG A 409 17.46 10.85 -9.19
N ASN A 410 18.17 11.77 -9.85
CA ASN A 410 18.80 11.47 -11.13
C ASN A 410 19.88 10.40 -10.99
N ILE A 411 20.71 10.49 -9.94
CA ILE A 411 21.69 9.46 -9.61
C ILE A 411 20.99 8.12 -9.36
N LEU A 412 19.95 8.07 -8.52
CA LEU A 412 19.20 6.85 -8.24
C LEU A 412 18.59 6.21 -9.50
N SER A 413 18.10 7.04 -10.44
CA SER A 413 17.53 6.57 -11.72
C SER A 413 18.58 5.99 -12.67
N THR A 414 19.85 6.39 -12.53
CA THR A 414 20.98 5.86 -13.31
C THR A 414 21.59 4.60 -12.69
N LEU A 415 21.26 4.25 -11.44
CA LEU A 415 21.49 2.92 -10.88
C LEU A 415 20.49 1.93 -11.50
N GLY A 416 20.67 1.64 -12.78
CA GLY A 416 19.93 0.57 -13.46
C GLY A 416 20.08 -0.74 -12.70
N THR A 417 18.97 -1.46 -12.51
CA THR A 417 18.93 -2.82 -11.95
C THR A 417 19.69 -3.78 -12.87
N LYS A 418 21.01 -3.80 -12.74
CA LYS A 418 21.97 -4.54 -13.57
C LYS A 418 21.75 -6.06 -13.55
N TYR A 419 20.86 -6.57 -12.70
CA TYR A 419 20.65 -7.99 -12.46
C TYR A 419 19.21 -8.49 -12.69
N ALA A 420 18.25 -7.62 -13.01
CA ALA A 420 16.83 -8.02 -13.09
C ALA A 420 16.28 -8.23 -14.51
N LYS A 421 17.08 -8.02 -15.57
CA LYS A 421 16.72 -8.33 -16.97
C LYS A 421 17.54 -9.48 -17.57
N ALA A 422 17.91 -10.47 -16.76
CA ALA A 422 18.54 -11.71 -17.23
C ALA A 422 17.48 -12.68 -17.80
N ASP A 423 16.82 -12.29 -18.89
CA ASP A 423 16.17 -13.23 -19.81
C ASP A 423 17.27 -14.00 -20.56
N PHE A 424 16.99 -15.17 -21.16
CA PHE A 424 17.89 -15.98 -22.01
C PHE A 424 18.51 -15.18 -23.19
N SER A 425 18.16 -13.90 -23.35
CA SER A 425 18.85 -12.87 -24.14
C SER A 425 20.38 -12.82 -23.99
N ASN A 426 20.93 -13.24 -22.83
CA ASN A 426 22.38 -13.25 -22.60
C ASN A 426 23.10 -14.48 -23.20
N VAL A 427 22.39 -15.45 -23.79
CA VAL A 427 23.02 -16.60 -24.46
C VAL A 427 23.86 -16.12 -25.65
N ILE A 428 25.18 -16.37 -25.62
CA ILE A 428 26.13 -15.92 -26.66
C ILE A 428 25.94 -16.72 -27.95
N THR A 429 25.64 -18.02 -27.83
CA THR A 429 25.49 -18.90 -29.00
C THR A 429 24.40 -19.92 -28.73
N LYS A 430 23.48 -20.04 -29.68
CA LYS A 430 22.38 -21.00 -29.63
C LYS A 430 22.29 -21.81 -30.91
N TYR A 431 21.94 -23.08 -30.75
CA TYR A 431 21.61 -23.96 -31.86
C TYR A 431 20.33 -24.72 -31.51
N LEU A 432 19.23 -24.37 -32.18
CA LEU A 432 17.87 -24.81 -31.83
C LEU A 432 17.38 -26.01 -32.65
N SER A 433 18.26 -26.94 -32.96
CA SER A 433 17.91 -28.18 -33.66
C SER A 433 17.42 -29.26 -32.68
N GLN A 434 16.99 -30.41 -33.23
CA GLN A 434 16.58 -31.58 -32.45
C GLN A 434 17.63 -31.96 -31.41
N ASN A 435 18.92 -31.96 -31.81
CA ASN A 435 20.06 -32.01 -30.91
C ASN A 435 20.68 -30.60 -30.86
N GLY A 436 20.39 -29.86 -29.80
CA GLY A 436 20.64 -28.43 -29.69
C GLY A 436 21.40 -28.03 -28.43
N TYR A 437 21.76 -26.74 -28.34
CA TYR A 437 22.46 -26.20 -27.18
C TYR A 437 22.30 -24.69 -26.97
N TYR A 438 22.59 -24.25 -25.75
CA TYR A 438 22.79 -22.87 -25.33
C TYR A 438 24.14 -22.69 -24.62
N LYS A 439 24.95 -21.72 -25.09
CA LYS A 439 26.17 -21.24 -24.44
C LYS A 439 25.95 -19.91 -23.74
N PHE A 440 26.20 -19.88 -22.44
CA PHE A 440 26.10 -18.67 -21.64
C PHE A 440 27.46 -17.97 -21.49
N PRO A 441 27.48 -16.63 -21.26
CA PRO A 441 28.71 -15.85 -21.14
C PRO A 441 29.60 -16.22 -19.97
N ASP A 442 28.98 -16.69 -18.89
CA ASP A 442 29.65 -17.14 -17.67
C ASP A 442 30.37 -18.48 -17.84
N GLY A 443 30.13 -19.20 -18.95
CA GLY A 443 30.69 -20.51 -19.27
C GLY A 443 29.74 -21.69 -19.05
N LEU A 444 28.48 -21.46 -18.64
CA LEU A 444 27.46 -22.51 -18.58
C LEU A 444 27.07 -22.99 -19.98
N LEU A 445 26.88 -24.30 -20.14
CA LEU A 445 26.42 -24.95 -21.35
C LEU A 445 25.24 -25.87 -21.01
N ILE A 446 24.11 -25.66 -21.68
CA ILE A 446 22.95 -26.56 -21.65
C ILE A 446 22.81 -27.16 -23.04
N GLN A 447 22.66 -28.48 -23.12
CA GLN A 447 22.48 -29.22 -24.36
C GLN A 447 21.29 -30.17 -24.23
N TRP A 448 20.62 -30.47 -25.33
CA TRP A 448 19.52 -31.42 -25.36
C TRP A 448 19.55 -32.21 -26.66
N GLY A 449 18.85 -33.34 -26.66
CA GLY A 449 18.69 -34.10 -27.87
C GLY A 449 17.80 -35.31 -27.79
N TYR A 450 17.74 -35.99 -28.92
CA TYR A 450 17.06 -37.24 -29.16
C TYR A 450 18.06 -38.27 -29.67
N ALA A 451 18.05 -39.44 -29.07
CA ALA A 451 18.85 -40.59 -29.47
C ALA A 451 17.93 -41.66 -30.07
N SER A 452 18.20 -42.05 -31.31
CA SER A 452 17.49 -43.13 -32.00
C SER A 452 17.92 -44.51 -31.50
N ASN A 453 17.30 -45.55 -32.04
CA ASN A 453 17.45 -46.95 -31.62
C ASN A 453 18.76 -47.62 -32.08
N SER A 454 19.91 -47.18 -31.56
CA SER A 454 21.23 -47.66 -31.95
C SER A 454 22.05 -48.18 -30.77
N GLN A 455 21.74 -49.41 -30.33
CA GLN A 455 22.50 -50.12 -29.29
C GLN A 455 23.51 -51.10 -29.90
N ASP A 456 24.64 -51.29 -29.22
CA ASP A 456 25.63 -52.34 -29.53
C ASP A 456 25.22 -53.72 -28.97
N SER A 457 26.06 -54.73 -29.19
CA SER A 457 25.86 -56.11 -28.69
C SER A 457 25.87 -56.23 -27.16
N TYR A 458 26.16 -55.15 -26.42
CA TYR A 458 26.15 -55.08 -24.96
C TYR A 458 25.01 -54.22 -24.42
N HIS A 459 24.02 -53.87 -25.25
CA HIS A 459 22.87 -53.01 -24.93
C HIS A 459 23.24 -51.56 -24.58
N LYS A 460 24.43 -51.12 -24.99
CA LYS A 460 24.93 -49.76 -24.76
C LYS A 460 24.78 -48.90 -26.01
N GLN A 461 24.52 -47.62 -25.80
CA GLN A 461 24.45 -46.63 -26.85
C GLN A 461 25.33 -45.43 -26.52
N SER A 462 26.18 -45.03 -27.46
CA SER A 462 26.93 -43.78 -27.39
C SER A 462 26.09 -42.63 -27.96
N VAL A 463 25.93 -41.57 -27.19
CA VAL A 463 25.28 -40.32 -27.60
C VAL A 463 26.32 -39.23 -27.75
N TYR A 464 26.45 -38.68 -28.95
CA TYR A 464 27.37 -37.58 -29.24
C TYR A 464 26.70 -36.24 -29.01
N LEU A 465 27.39 -35.36 -28.29
CA LEU A 465 26.92 -34.02 -27.96
C LEU A 465 27.17 -33.05 -29.14
N PRO A 466 26.27 -32.08 -29.39
CA PRO A 466 26.52 -31.01 -30.36
C PRO A 466 27.79 -30.21 -30.10
N VAL A 467 28.18 -30.03 -28.82
CA VAL A 467 29.38 -29.33 -28.38
C VAL A 467 30.04 -30.09 -27.23
N SER A 468 31.37 -30.17 -27.24
CA SER A 468 32.11 -30.74 -26.11
C SER A 468 32.01 -29.87 -24.85
N PHE A 469 31.76 -30.48 -23.70
CA PHE A 469 32.00 -29.86 -22.40
C PHE A 469 33.50 -29.69 -22.15
N ALA A 470 33.88 -28.69 -21.37
CA ALA A 470 35.26 -28.41 -20.98
C ALA A 470 35.82 -29.46 -20.01
N SER A 471 34.94 -30.12 -19.24
CA SER A 471 35.32 -31.12 -18.25
C SER A 471 34.22 -32.16 -18.05
N THR A 472 34.61 -33.38 -17.70
CA THR A 472 33.75 -34.45 -17.19
C THR A 472 33.94 -34.67 -15.68
N PRO A 473 32.92 -35.14 -14.94
CA PRO A 473 31.56 -35.40 -15.42
C PRO A 473 30.73 -34.11 -15.51
N TYR A 474 29.82 -34.05 -16.47
CA TYR A 474 28.70 -33.10 -16.51
C TYR A 474 27.43 -33.81 -16.05
N SER A 475 26.36 -33.07 -15.78
CA SER A 475 25.08 -33.68 -15.39
C SER A 475 24.27 -33.98 -16.64
N VAL A 476 23.75 -35.20 -16.77
CA VAL A 476 22.85 -35.58 -17.86
C VAL A 476 21.65 -36.33 -17.31
N VAL A 477 20.48 -36.01 -17.84
CA VAL A 477 19.23 -36.72 -17.59
C VAL A 477 18.79 -37.34 -18.90
N VAL A 478 18.39 -38.60 -18.83
CA VAL A 478 17.85 -39.36 -19.97
C VAL A 478 16.43 -39.79 -19.64
N THR A 479 15.56 -39.80 -20.64
CA THR A 479 14.16 -40.22 -20.48
C THR A 479 13.76 -41.04 -21.69
N ALA A 480 13.40 -42.31 -21.44
CA ALA A 480 12.90 -43.20 -22.48
C ALA A 480 11.61 -42.63 -23.08
N LYS A 481 11.50 -42.66 -24.40
CA LYS A 481 10.27 -42.32 -25.12
C LYS A 481 9.50 -43.62 -25.37
N SER A 482 8.75 -44.09 -24.37
CA SER A 482 7.92 -45.28 -24.51
C SER A 482 6.69 -44.97 -25.37
N GLY A 483 6.47 -45.79 -26.40
CA GLY A 483 5.22 -45.86 -27.16
C GLY A 483 4.45 -47.16 -26.90
N PHE A 484 4.93 -48.03 -26.00
CA PHE A 484 4.40 -49.38 -25.78
C PHE A 484 4.11 -49.58 -24.29
N GLN A 485 2.86 -49.95 -23.99
CA GLN A 485 2.21 -49.83 -22.68
C GLN A 485 2.59 -50.90 -21.65
N ASP A 486 3.52 -51.81 -21.95
CA ASP A 486 3.63 -53.04 -21.15
C ASP A 486 4.84 -53.12 -20.21
N TYR A 487 5.85 -52.24 -20.29
CA TYR A 487 7.07 -52.34 -19.45
C TYR A 487 7.75 -51.01 -19.11
N TYR A 488 8.40 -50.95 -17.94
CA TYR A 488 9.27 -49.84 -17.50
C TYR A 488 10.65 -49.92 -18.16
N ALA A 489 10.91 -49.07 -19.16
CA ALA A 489 12.23 -48.94 -19.78
C ALA A 489 13.15 -48.00 -18.95
N GLY A 490 13.94 -48.58 -18.05
CA GLY A 490 15.00 -47.87 -17.33
C GLY A 490 16.23 -47.62 -18.20
N ARG A 491 16.78 -46.40 -18.14
CA ARG A 491 18.03 -46.01 -18.81
C ARG A 491 19.05 -45.56 -17.76
N THR A 492 20.26 -46.09 -17.85
CA THR A 492 21.35 -45.78 -16.91
C THR A 492 22.51 -45.16 -17.69
N VAL A 493 23.04 -44.04 -17.22
CA VAL A 493 24.21 -43.40 -17.82
C VAL A 493 25.46 -44.08 -17.27
N ASP A 494 26.25 -44.69 -18.14
CA ASP A 494 27.38 -45.54 -17.76
C ASP A 494 28.71 -44.77 -17.67
N ALA A 495 28.95 -43.84 -18.61
CA ALA A 495 30.22 -43.12 -18.72
C ALA A 495 30.04 -41.75 -19.38
N PHE A 496 30.94 -40.84 -19.03
CA PHE A 496 30.98 -39.46 -19.50
C PHE A 496 32.30 -39.18 -20.23
N TYR A 497 32.19 -38.60 -21.41
CA TYR A 497 33.30 -38.06 -22.19
C TYR A 497 32.99 -36.61 -22.56
N ASN A 498 34.01 -35.77 -22.77
CA ASN A 498 33.77 -34.35 -23.08
C ASN A 498 32.79 -34.15 -24.25
N SER A 499 32.81 -35.01 -25.27
CA SER A 499 31.97 -34.94 -26.47
C SER A 499 30.82 -35.96 -26.53
N SER A 500 30.66 -36.83 -25.54
CA SER A 500 29.66 -37.90 -25.58
C SER A 500 29.36 -38.50 -24.21
N PHE A 501 28.29 -39.27 -24.11
CA PHE A 501 28.05 -40.16 -22.97
C PHE A 501 27.52 -41.50 -23.46
N THR A 502 27.69 -42.54 -22.64
CA THR A 502 27.14 -43.87 -22.94
C THR A 502 25.97 -44.18 -22.02
N VAL A 503 24.93 -44.78 -22.58
CA VAL A 503 23.72 -45.19 -21.85
C VAL A 503 23.48 -46.68 -22.05
N SER A 504 23.23 -47.40 -20.96
CA SER A 504 22.75 -48.77 -20.96
C SER A 504 21.22 -48.81 -20.77
N ALA A 505 20.59 -49.82 -21.36
CA ALA A 505 19.21 -50.17 -21.04
C ALA A 505 19.17 -51.43 -20.17
N ASN A 506 18.15 -51.52 -19.31
CA ASN A 506 17.94 -52.69 -18.46
C ASN A 506 17.40 -53.93 -19.21
N GLN A 507 17.09 -53.82 -20.51
CA GLN A 507 16.54 -54.87 -21.38
C GLN A 507 16.99 -54.66 -22.84
N GLU A 508 16.79 -55.66 -23.71
CA GLU A 508 17.00 -55.63 -25.18
C GLU A 508 16.13 -54.59 -25.95
N ASN A 509 15.41 -53.72 -25.24
CA ASN A 509 14.53 -52.74 -25.85
C ASN A 509 15.33 -51.59 -26.48
N LYS A 510 15.37 -51.62 -27.82
CA LYS A 510 15.91 -50.58 -28.71
C LYS A 510 15.00 -49.34 -28.77
N GLU A 511 14.53 -48.85 -27.63
CA GLU A 511 13.65 -47.69 -27.58
C GLU A 511 14.42 -46.37 -27.71
N PRO A 512 13.93 -45.41 -28.50
CA PRO A 512 14.51 -44.09 -28.54
C PRO A 512 14.35 -43.36 -27.19
N PHE A 513 15.22 -42.40 -26.92
CA PHE A 513 15.14 -41.60 -25.71
C PHE A 513 15.52 -40.14 -25.96
N CYS A 514 14.98 -39.27 -25.11
CA CYS A 514 15.37 -37.87 -25.03
C CYS A 514 16.43 -37.71 -23.94
N TRP A 515 17.28 -36.70 -24.09
CA TRP A 515 18.30 -36.38 -23.11
C TRP A 515 18.50 -34.88 -22.97
N MET A 516 18.94 -34.46 -21.79
CA MET A 516 19.35 -33.09 -21.50
C MET A 516 20.60 -33.11 -20.63
N ALA A 517 21.61 -32.35 -21.03
CA ALA A 517 22.91 -32.26 -20.36
C ALA A 517 23.22 -30.82 -19.96
N ILE A 518 23.85 -30.64 -18.80
CA ILE A 518 24.29 -29.34 -18.28
C ILE A 518 25.70 -29.43 -17.72
N GLY A 519 26.53 -28.46 -18.06
CA GLY A 519 27.95 -28.41 -17.69
C GLY A 519 28.61 -27.11 -18.12
N ARG A 520 29.93 -27.13 -18.33
CA ARG A 520 30.75 -25.96 -18.67
C ARG A 520 31.34 -26.08 -20.07
N TRP A 521 31.43 -24.99 -20.83
CA TRP A 521 32.11 -24.97 -22.15
C TRP A 521 33.46 -24.25 -22.15
N LYS A 522 33.79 -23.53 -21.08
CA LYS A 522 35.07 -22.86 -20.83
C LYS A 522 35.41 -22.79 -19.35
#